data_AF-A0A7D5D4W6-F1
#
_entry.id   AF-A0A7D5D4W6-F1
#
_cell.length_a   1.000
_cell.length_b   1.000
_cell.length_c   1.000
_cell.angle_alpha   90.00
_cell.angle_beta   90.00
_cell.angle_gamma   90.00
#
_symmetry.space_group_name_H-M   'P 1'
#
loop_
_entity.id
_entity.type
_entity.pdbx_description
1 polymer ?
#
loop_
_entity_poly.entity_id
_entity_poly.type
_entity_poly.pdbx_seq_one_letter_code
_entity_poly.pdbx_strand_id
1 'polypeptide(L)'
;MHDSMENRRASIDEAHPTIDFGALLYRHIGSQGYHPAPRCHVIPAGRNFFHIQERASGRTLGFRRSHLEACALAQQLESSVPA
;
A
#
# COMPACT_ATOMS: atom_id res chain seq x y z
N MET A 1 -37.62 42.02 -13.35
CA MET A 1 -37.52 40.55 -13.43
C MET A 1 -36.17 40.19 -12.85
N HIS A 2 -36.19 39.70 -11.62
CA HIS A 2 -35.06 39.24 -10.83
C HIS A 2 -34.51 37.89 -11.36
N ASP A 3 -33.34 37.51 -10.85
CA ASP A 3 -32.74 36.17 -10.88
C ASP A 3 -32.12 35.73 -12.21
N SER A 4 -30.79 35.92 -12.39
CA SER A 4 -29.89 34.95 -13.08
C SER A 4 -28.50 35.51 -13.42
N MET A 5 -27.83 36.21 -12.50
CA MET A 5 -26.38 36.43 -12.63
C MET A 5 -25.56 36.00 -11.40
N GLU A 6 -26.17 35.91 -10.23
CA GLU A 6 -25.49 35.40 -9.02
C GLU A 6 -25.34 33.87 -9.02
N ASN A 7 -26.20 33.13 -9.73
CA ASN A 7 -26.13 31.66 -9.80
C ASN A 7 -24.93 31.12 -10.61
N ARG A 8 -24.24 31.94 -11.41
CA ARG A 8 -23.03 31.49 -12.13
C ARG A 8 -21.79 31.46 -11.26
N ARG A 9 -21.72 32.30 -10.21
CA ARG A 9 -20.56 32.34 -9.31
C ARG A 9 -20.60 31.26 -8.23
N ALA A 10 -21.73 30.59 -8.08
CA ALA A 10 -21.92 29.53 -7.09
C ALA A 10 -21.67 28.11 -7.61
N SER A 11 -21.32 27.90 -8.88
CA SER A 11 -21.37 26.55 -9.49
C SER A 11 -20.11 26.05 -10.19
N ILE A 12 -18.95 26.68 -10.01
CA ILE A 12 -17.65 26.07 -10.36
C ILE A 12 -16.54 26.46 -9.36
N ASP A 13 -16.86 26.48 -8.05
CA ASP A 13 -15.91 26.01 -7.03
C ASP A 13 -16.10 24.50 -6.85
N GLU A 14 -16.29 23.79 -7.96
CA GLU A 14 -16.09 22.36 -7.98
C GLU A 14 -14.78 22.19 -8.72
N ALA A 15 -13.69 22.31 -7.96
CA ALA A 15 -12.41 21.76 -8.35
C ALA A 15 -12.64 20.27 -8.57
N HIS A 16 -13.09 19.93 -9.78
CA HIS A 16 -13.02 18.58 -10.30
C HIS A 16 -11.57 18.17 -10.03
N PRO A 17 -11.33 17.19 -9.13
CA PRO A 17 -9.98 16.72 -8.93
C PRO A 17 -9.58 16.18 -10.29
N THR A 18 -8.70 16.89 -10.99
CA THR A 18 -7.96 16.32 -12.10
C THR A 18 -7.39 15.05 -11.51
N ILE A 19 -7.94 13.91 -11.91
CA ILE A 19 -7.62 12.64 -11.30
C ILE A 19 -6.15 12.42 -11.58
N ASP A 20 -5.32 12.77 -10.61
CA ASP A 20 -3.91 12.47 -10.64
C ASP A 20 -3.84 10.97 -10.40
N PHE A 21 -3.86 10.21 -11.50
CA PHE A 21 -3.79 8.76 -11.48
C PHE A 21 -2.55 8.28 -10.71
N GLY A 22 -1.48 9.08 -10.66
CA GLY A 22 -0.32 8.85 -9.81
C GLY A 22 -0.66 8.89 -8.32
N ALA A 23 -1.40 9.91 -7.87
CA ALA A 23 -1.86 10.05 -6.50
C ALA A 23 -2.90 9.01 -6.11
N LEU A 24 -3.77 8.53 -7.02
CA LEU A 24 -4.69 7.43 -6.71
C LEU A 24 -3.98 6.09 -6.60
N LEU A 25 -2.93 5.85 -7.40
CA LEU A 25 -2.14 4.62 -7.29
C LEU A 25 -1.35 4.57 -5.98
N TYR A 26 -0.87 5.72 -5.49
CA TYR A 26 -0.18 5.82 -4.19
C TYR A 26 -1.12 6.02 -2.99
N ARG A 27 -2.35 6.53 -3.18
CA ARG A 27 -3.33 6.81 -2.10
C ARG A 27 -4.31 5.68 -1.82
N HIS A 28 -4.22 4.53 -2.50
CA HIS A 28 -4.78 3.30 -1.92
C HIS A 28 -3.92 2.75 -0.75
N ILE A 29 -3.20 3.64 -0.04
CA ILE A 29 -2.78 3.40 1.34
C ILE A 29 -4.02 3.59 2.23
N GLY A 30 -4.43 2.48 2.83
CA GLY A 30 -5.72 2.30 3.48
C GLY A 30 -6.17 3.45 4.37
N SER A 31 -7.48 3.64 4.35
CA SER A 31 -8.31 4.23 5.40
C SER A 31 -8.24 3.48 6.75
N GLN A 32 -7.25 2.59 6.92
CA GLN A 32 -6.97 1.86 8.14
C GLN A 32 -5.69 2.47 8.72
N GLY A 33 -5.87 3.39 9.67
CA GLY A 33 -4.83 4.32 10.14
C GLY A 33 -3.51 3.64 10.51
N TYR A 34 -2.38 4.32 10.25
CA TYR A 34 -1.00 3.91 10.57
C TYR A 34 -0.83 2.42 10.91
N HIS A 35 -1.03 1.55 9.91
CA HIS A 35 -0.57 0.18 10.08
C HIS A 35 0.95 0.21 10.08
N PRO A 36 1.62 -0.34 11.10
CA PRO A 36 3.05 -0.49 11.05
C PRO A 36 3.37 -1.25 9.76
N ALA A 37 4.22 -0.66 8.94
CA ALA A 37 4.59 -1.28 7.69
C ALA A 37 5.21 -2.66 7.99
N PRO A 38 4.89 -3.70 7.20
CA PRO A 38 5.34 -5.06 7.48
C PRO A 38 6.87 -5.10 7.65
N ARG A 39 7.34 -5.78 8.69
CA ARG A 39 8.76 -5.89 9.03
C ARG A 39 9.46 -6.88 8.10
N CYS A 40 8.74 -7.82 7.52
CA CYS A 40 9.23 -8.76 6.51
C CYS A 40 8.68 -8.41 5.12
N HIS A 41 9.50 -8.55 4.09
CA HIS A 41 9.06 -8.55 2.70
C HIS A 41 9.39 -9.87 2.01
N VAL A 42 8.64 -10.19 0.95
CA VAL A 42 8.86 -11.38 0.11
C VAL A 42 9.44 -10.92 -1.22
N ILE A 43 10.70 -11.28 -1.50
CA ILE A 43 11.37 -10.93 -2.76
C ILE A 43 11.40 -12.16 -3.69
N PRO A 44 10.96 -12.03 -4.95
CA PRO A 44 11.21 -13.03 -5.98
C PRO A 44 12.70 -13.01 -6.36
N ALA A 45 13.38 -14.16 -6.26
CA ALA A 45 14.79 -14.32 -6.61
C ALA A 45 15.01 -15.29 -7.79
N GLY A 46 13.93 -15.74 -8.45
CA GLY A 46 14.01 -16.58 -9.63
C GLY A 46 12.69 -17.27 -9.96
N ARG A 47 12.77 -18.32 -10.79
CA ARG A 47 11.61 -19.11 -11.19
C ARG A 47 11.16 -19.98 -10.02
N ASN A 48 9.97 -19.68 -9.48
CA ASN A 48 9.45 -20.35 -8.28
C ASN A 48 10.44 -20.30 -7.10
N PHE A 49 11.08 -19.16 -6.90
CA PHE A 49 12.01 -18.96 -5.79
C PHE A 49 11.78 -17.60 -5.16
N PHE A 50 11.44 -17.63 -3.88
CA PHE A 50 11.09 -16.47 -3.08
C PHE A 50 11.90 -16.52 -1.79
N HIS A 51 12.46 -15.40 -1.39
CA HIS A 51 13.09 -15.28 -0.08
C HIS A 51 12.38 -14.24 0.75
N ILE A 52 12.29 -14.51 2.04
CA ILE A 52 11.73 -13.60 3.02
C ILE A 52 12.90 -12.83 3.58
N GLN A 53 12.83 -11.51 3.55
CA GLN A 53 13.88 -10.66 4.10
C GLN A 53 13.29 -9.64 5.07
N GLU A 54 13.98 -9.46 6.20
CA GLU A 54 13.64 -8.44 7.18
C GLU A 54 14.01 -7.06 6.67
N ARG A 55 13.08 -6.11 6.74
CA ARG A 55 13.24 -4.74 6.27
C ARG A 55 14.23 -3.93 7.12
N ALA A 56 14.29 -4.20 8.42
CA ALA A 56 15.16 -3.47 9.34
C ALA A 56 16.63 -3.84 9.16
N SER A 57 16.94 -5.14 9.13
CA SER A 57 18.33 -5.62 9.03
C SER A 57 18.76 -6.02 7.63
N GLY A 58 17.83 -6.14 6.67
CA GLY A 58 18.12 -6.73 5.35
C GLY A 58 18.44 -8.23 5.40
N ARG A 59 18.18 -8.90 6.52
CA ARG A 59 18.53 -10.31 6.74
C ARG A 59 17.53 -11.22 6.05
N THR A 60 18.01 -12.19 5.29
CA THR A 60 17.16 -13.24 4.71
C THR A 60 16.75 -14.22 5.82
N LEU A 61 15.45 -14.26 6.11
CA LEU A 61 14.83 -15.09 7.15
C LEU A 61 14.47 -16.49 6.65
N GLY A 62 14.42 -16.69 5.33
CA GLY A 62 14.23 -18.01 4.74
C GLY A 62 13.94 -18.00 3.25
N PHE A 63 13.88 -19.20 2.67
CA PHE A 63 13.62 -19.41 1.25
C PHE A 63 12.40 -20.32 1.05
N ARG A 64 11.56 -20.02 0.07
CA ARG A 64 10.37 -20.79 -0.28
C ARG A 64 10.22 -20.87 -1.79
N ARG A 65 9.61 -21.96 -2.26
CA ARG A 65 9.38 -22.20 -3.70
C ARG A 65 8.05 -21.62 -4.18
N SER A 66 7.11 -21.41 -3.28
CA SER A 66 5.83 -20.78 -3.55
C SER A 66 5.73 -19.40 -2.89
N HIS A 67 5.09 -18.47 -3.61
CA HIS A 67 4.77 -17.16 -3.07
C HIS A 67 3.84 -17.25 -1.85
N LEU A 68 2.87 -18.17 -1.89
CA LEU A 68 1.91 -18.38 -0.79
C LEU A 68 2.62 -18.84 0.48
N GLU A 69 3.53 -19.81 0.36
CA GLU A 69 4.34 -20.29 1.49
C GLU A 69 5.26 -19.20 2.03
N ALA A 70 5.83 -18.37 1.16
CA ALA A 70 6.66 -17.24 1.56
C ALA A 70 5.86 -16.19 2.34
N CYS A 71 4.63 -15.90 1.89
CA CYS A 71 3.73 -14.98 2.56
C CYS A 71 3.25 -15.50 3.92
N ALA A 72 2.94 -16.80 4.01
CA ALA A 72 2.59 -17.43 5.29
C ALA A 72 3.74 -17.35 6.30
N LEU A 73 4.98 -17.62 5.85
CA LEU A 73 6.15 -17.49 6.71
C LEU A 73 6.38 -16.04 7.15
N ALA A 74 6.23 -15.07 6.24
CA ALA A 74 6.35 -13.66 6.59
C ALA A 74 5.37 -13.27 7.71
N GLN A 75 4.10 -13.69 7.61
CA GLN A 75 3.10 -13.44 8.66
C GLN A 75 3.44 -14.11 10.00
N GLN A 76 3.97 -15.33 9.98
CA GLN A 76 4.45 -16.01 11.20
C GLN A 76 5.60 -15.25 11.85
N LEU A 77 6.53 -14.70 11.06
CA LEU A 77 7.65 -13.91 11.55
C LEU A 77 7.18 -12.58 12.14
N GLU A 78 6.21 -11.91 11.52
CA GLU A 78 5.57 -10.72 12.10
C GLU A 78 4.89 -11.02 13.44
N SER A 79 4.27 -12.20 13.57
CA SER A 79 3.53 -12.60 14.77
C SER A 79 4.42 -13.12 15.91
N SER A 80 5.61 -13.62 15.58
CA SER A 80 6.53 -14.26 16.54
C SER A 80 7.49 -13.28 17.21
N VAL A 81 7.64 -12.05 16.70
CA VAL A 81 8.50 -11.03 17.31
C VAL A 81 7.66 -10.18 18.26
N PRO A 82 7.80 -10.34 19.60
CA PRO A 82 7.22 -9.38 20.53
C PRO A 82 7.86 -8.00 20.30
N ALA A 83 7.01 -6.97 20.31
CA ALA A 83 7.34 -5.57 20.03
C ALA A 83 8.49 -5.02 20.88
#